data_AF-A0A0B1U4G2-F1
#
_entry.id   AF-A0A0B1U4G2-F1
#
_cell.length_a   1.000
_cell.length_b   1.000
_cell.length_c   1.000
_cell.angle_alpha   90.00
_cell.angle_beta   90.00
_cell.angle_gamma   90.00
#
_symmetry.space_group_name_H-M   'P 1'
#
loop_
_entity.id
_entity.type
_entity.pdbx_description
1 polymer ?
#
loop_
_entity_poly.entity_id
_entity_poly.type
_entity_poly.pdbx_seq_one_letter_code
_entity_poly.pdbx_strand_id
1 'polypeptide(L)'
;MILSRTIIAMRLLASRLKLTKKQRDITFTTVLPTRQAIILKNNYSLMAITRFTTGENTMDTKGVTLIYAIAALVLLAGVSAAIHSQYATTLGTMLEDNRADLATYAAYSGLNYARSQNDAALATLHTAGSTDFSMTNGVSFRLNVGVKDTGAGTYPVTVLGMANPGTSYVSNALMTANITPASSGGTNNSSGKNVNTAKNIKVAGYVEGDVLSETLSIQGGSTIAGSITTTSPTATLTISGGVKVGGTGEFVCSNANITVSGGSDVVNGDLYAQGDVLIDGGATINGNIYAKGSVTINGGSKVWGNIHSLSTVNFMNGSMGTASTKQYIYAADTVTVTGGSTIYVDIHSQANIDLQNITIYGNMYAKSGVTETQWNTHLYGNIYTNPTAPTPPVACATYTPPTAPTFTATTPITINSQKTFTAGNYYYTTFSTAWTDICFDVSAGDINIFVSGDASSNATIYVKTSTNGNCFNNSNKMDSIDETFYTSAAKIFLYTGGKFTLGGGVDWFGTVLASGSIYPAGGSSIIGSLHSINGTVNPDGSWYEIKYVESNYLSNH
;
A
#
# COMPACT_ATOMS: atom_id res chain seq x y z
N MET A 1 9.58 -17.95 49.01
CA MET A 1 8.38 -18.70 49.47
C MET A 1 8.39 -20.17 49.05
N ILE A 2 8.83 -20.51 47.83
CA ILE A 2 8.92 -21.89 47.32
C ILE A 2 9.97 -22.74 48.08
N LEU A 3 11.16 -22.20 48.35
CA LEU A 3 12.24 -22.90 49.05
C LEU A 3 11.87 -23.37 50.48
N SER A 4 11.05 -22.59 51.18
CA SER A 4 10.59 -22.90 52.55
C SER A 4 9.61 -24.08 52.56
N ARG A 5 8.76 -24.22 51.52
CA ARG A 5 7.82 -25.33 51.39
C ARG A 5 8.52 -26.65 51.05
N THR A 6 9.60 -26.61 50.27
CA THR A 6 10.39 -27.80 49.91
C THR A 6 11.13 -28.40 51.11
N ILE A 7 11.67 -27.55 52.00
CA ILE A 7 12.36 -27.99 53.23
C ILE A 7 11.37 -28.64 54.22
N ILE A 8 10.15 -28.10 54.33
CA ILE A 8 9.09 -28.67 55.18
C ILE A 8 8.64 -30.04 54.63
N ALA A 9 8.48 -30.17 53.31
CA ALA A 9 8.11 -31.44 52.67
C ALA A 9 9.17 -32.53 52.86
N MET A 10 10.47 -32.19 52.77
CA MET A 10 11.56 -33.15 53.02
C MET A 10 11.64 -33.59 54.49
N ARG A 11 11.36 -32.69 55.44
CA ARG A 11 11.29 -33.04 56.89
C ARG A 11 10.10 -33.96 57.20
N LEU A 12 8.96 -33.77 56.54
CA LEU A 12 7.78 -34.64 56.66
C LEU A 12 8.00 -36.02 56.01
N LEU A 13 8.76 -36.08 54.92
CA LEU A 13 9.12 -37.34 54.26
C LEU A 13 10.10 -38.15 55.13
N ALA A 14 11.08 -37.48 55.75
CA ALA A 14 12.04 -38.09 56.66
C ALA A 14 11.43 -38.59 57.97
N SER A 15 10.30 -38.04 58.43
CA SER A 15 9.62 -38.51 59.64
C SER A 15 8.77 -39.77 59.43
N ARG A 16 8.33 -40.03 58.19
CA ARG A 16 7.55 -41.24 57.83
C ARG A 16 8.42 -42.46 57.56
N LEU A 17 9.68 -42.28 57.20
CA LEU A 17 10.68 -43.34 57.12
C LEU A 17 11.31 -43.51 58.51
N LYS A 18 11.11 -44.66 59.18
CA LYS A 18 11.66 -44.96 60.52
C LYS A 18 13.20 -45.01 60.51
N LEU A 19 13.87 -43.88 60.35
CA LEU A 19 15.33 -43.76 60.38
C LEU A 19 15.80 -43.56 61.83
N THR A 20 16.87 -44.26 62.18
CA THR A 20 17.45 -44.23 63.53
C THR A 20 18.03 -42.84 63.86
N LYS A 21 18.13 -42.53 65.16
CA LYS A 21 18.45 -41.19 65.70
C LYS A 21 19.75 -40.58 65.16
N LYS A 22 20.67 -41.39 64.63
CA LYS A 22 21.97 -40.97 64.08
C LYS A 22 21.90 -40.39 62.65
N GLN A 23 20.78 -40.54 61.93
CA GLN A 23 20.61 -40.05 60.54
C GLN A 23 19.78 -38.76 60.44
N ARG A 24 19.29 -38.19 61.55
CA ARG A 24 18.49 -36.96 61.54
C ARG A 24 19.32 -35.67 61.57
N ASP A 25 20.60 -35.75 61.93
CA ASP A 25 21.48 -34.60 62.03
C ASP A 25 22.35 -34.46 60.77
N ILE A 26 21.71 -34.07 59.66
CA ILE A 26 22.41 -33.51 58.50
C ILE A 26 22.07 -32.02 58.45
N THR A 27 22.98 -31.22 59.00
CA THR A 27 22.88 -29.76 59.00
C THR A 27 23.29 -29.23 57.63
N PHE A 28 22.33 -28.76 56.83
CA PHE A 28 22.61 -28.08 55.57
C PHE A 28 22.93 -26.62 55.85
N THR A 29 24.22 -26.26 55.82
CA THR A 29 24.68 -24.87 55.89
C THR A 29 24.66 -24.29 54.47
N THR A 30 23.68 -23.44 54.16
CA THR A 30 23.63 -22.69 52.90
C THR A 30 24.57 -21.49 52.97
N VAL A 31 25.67 -21.52 52.22
CA VAL A 31 26.51 -20.35 51.95
C VAL A 31 25.93 -19.62 50.74
N LEU A 32 25.37 -18.42 50.96
CA LEU A 32 24.99 -17.50 49.89
C LEU A 32 26.25 -16.77 49.40
N PRO A 33 26.61 -16.80 48.12
CA PRO A 33 27.71 -16.00 47.62
C PRO A 33 27.25 -14.56 47.40
N THR A 34 27.89 -13.65 48.12
CA THR A 34 27.88 -12.20 47.87
C THR A 34 28.54 -11.90 46.52
N ARG A 35 27.96 -10.92 45.81
CA ARG A 35 28.41 -10.40 44.52
C ARG A 35 29.90 -10.09 44.50
N GLN A 36 30.65 -10.76 43.63
CA GLN A 36 31.80 -10.17 42.93
C GLN A 36 31.86 -10.66 41.49
N ALA A 37 32.14 -9.72 40.59
CA ALA A 37 32.23 -9.93 39.15
C ALA A 37 33.38 -10.88 38.80
N ILE A 38 33.06 -11.92 38.03
CA ILE A 38 34.05 -12.84 37.47
C ILE A 38 34.11 -12.60 35.96
N ILE A 39 35.27 -12.11 35.51
CA ILE A 39 35.69 -12.12 34.11
C ILE A 39 35.89 -13.59 33.71
N LEU A 40 35.06 -14.09 32.81
CA LEU A 40 35.15 -15.46 32.28
C LEU A 40 36.31 -15.55 31.26
N LYS A 41 37.44 -16.12 31.68
CA LYS A 41 38.34 -16.83 30.77
C LYS A 41 37.79 -18.23 30.55
N ASN A 42 37.54 -18.59 29.29
CA ASN A 42 37.15 -19.92 28.86
C ASN A 42 38.18 -20.95 29.32
N ASN A 43 37.83 -21.72 30.35
CA ASN A 43 38.42 -23.01 30.68
C ASN A 43 37.27 -23.96 30.93
N TYR A 44 37.03 -24.89 30.01
CA TYR A 44 36.19 -26.06 30.25
C TYR A 44 36.88 -26.93 31.30
N SER A 45 36.59 -26.67 32.57
CA SER A 45 36.99 -27.54 33.66
C SER A 45 36.03 -28.74 33.68
N LEU A 46 36.48 -29.83 33.06
CA LEU A 46 35.82 -31.14 33.11
C LEU A 46 35.64 -31.51 34.60
N MET A 47 34.41 -31.50 35.08
CA MET A 47 34.07 -31.93 36.43
C MET A 47 34.43 -33.42 36.55
N ALA A 48 35.57 -33.70 37.19
CA ALA A 48 36.04 -35.05 37.44
C ALA A 48 35.02 -35.78 38.34
N ILE A 49 34.27 -36.70 37.74
CA ILE A 49 33.45 -37.66 38.48
C ILE A 49 34.43 -38.55 39.26
N THR A 50 34.52 -38.31 40.56
CA THR A 50 35.30 -39.13 41.48
C THR A 50 34.71 -40.54 41.47
N ARG A 51 35.48 -41.52 40.96
CA ARG A 51 35.13 -42.95 40.99
C ARG A 51 34.90 -43.37 42.44
N PHE A 52 33.66 -43.69 42.81
CA PHE A 52 33.37 -44.46 44.01
C PHE A 52 33.69 -45.93 43.72
N THR A 53 34.86 -46.38 44.15
CA THR A 53 35.16 -47.82 44.28
C THR A 53 34.42 -48.37 45.49
N THR A 54 33.35 -49.11 45.25
CA THR A 54 32.70 -49.93 46.28
C THR A 54 33.46 -51.25 46.39
N GLY A 55 34.14 -51.46 47.51
CA GLY A 55 34.66 -52.78 47.88
C GLY A 55 33.49 -53.77 48.05
N GLU A 56 33.72 -55.00 47.59
CA GLU A 56 32.79 -56.14 47.66
C GLU A 56 32.32 -56.36 49.11
N ASN A 57 31.12 -55.88 49.39
CA ASN A 57 30.24 -56.45 50.39
C ASN A 57 28.86 -56.47 49.74
N THR A 58 28.21 -57.63 49.74
CA THR A 58 26.88 -57.88 49.18
C THR A 58 25.86 -56.92 49.79
N MET A 59 25.71 -55.74 49.16
CA MET A 59 24.68 -54.78 49.53
C MET A 59 23.33 -55.29 49.03
N ASP A 60 22.39 -55.36 49.97
CA ASP A 60 20.99 -55.66 49.73
C ASP A 60 20.47 -54.79 48.56
N THR A 61 20.00 -55.48 47.51
CA THR A 61 19.72 -54.93 46.19
C THR A 61 18.72 -53.76 46.23
N LYS A 62 17.93 -53.67 47.30
CA LYS A 62 16.94 -52.62 47.53
C LYS A 62 17.55 -51.28 47.97
N GLY A 63 18.71 -51.29 48.64
CA GLY A 63 19.39 -50.06 49.09
C GLY A 63 20.06 -49.31 47.94
N VAL A 64 20.62 -50.07 46.99
CA VAL A 64 21.35 -49.51 45.84
C VAL A 64 20.39 -48.85 44.84
N THR A 65 19.19 -49.40 44.62
CA THR A 65 18.18 -48.77 43.74
C THR A 65 17.74 -47.39 44.24
N LEU A 66 17.61 -47.23 45.56
CA LEU A 66 17.22 -45.94 46.15
C LEU A 66 18.31 -44.87 45.97
N ILE A 67 19.59 -45.25 46.08
CA ILE A 67 20.72 -44.35 45.85
C ILE A 67 20.76 -43.90 44.38
N TYR A 68 20.53 -44.81 43.42
CA TYR A 68 20.43 -44.44 42.00
C TYR A 68 19.23 -43.54 41.71
N ALA A 69 18.08 -43.76 42.34
CA ALA A 69 16.92 -42.88 42.19
C ALA A 69 17.17 -41.46 42.72
N ILE A 70 17.85 -41.33 43.86
CA ILE A 70 18.23 -40.02 44.43
C ILE A 70 19.27 -39.33 43.54
N ALA A 71 20.27 -40.06 43.07
CA ALA A 71 21.29 -39.52 42.17
C ALA A 71 20.68 -39.03 40.84
N ALA A 72 19.73 -39.78 40.27
CA ALA A 72 19.00 -39.38 39.08
C ALA A 72 18.16 -38.11 39.30
N LEU A 73 17.47 -37.99 40.44
CA LEU A 73 16.69 -36.79 40.78
C LEU A 73 17.56 -35.55 40.97
N VAL A 74 18.74 -35.70 41.58
CA VAL A 74 19.70 -34.58 41.74
C VAL A 74 20.28 -34.15 40.40
N LEU A 75 20.61 -35.11 39.51
CA LEU A 75 21.02 -34.83 38.14
C LEU A 75 19.92 -34.10 37.35
N LEU A 76 18.67 -34.56 37.47
CA LEU A 76 17.53 -33.91 36.79
C LEU A 76 17.31 -32.48 37.30
N ALA A 77 17.46 -32.24 38.61
CA ALA A 77 17.34 -30.90 39.20
C ALA A 77 18.48 -29.97 38.73
N GLY A 78 19.71 -30.50 38.60
CA GLY A 78 20.85 -29.76 38.06
C GLY A 78 20.67 -29.38 36.59
N VAL A 79 20.21 -30.32 35.76
CA VAL A 79 19.89 -30.07 34.34
C VAL A 79 18.74 -29.05 34.22
N SER A 80 17.69 -29.16 35.05
CA SER A 80 16.57 -28.22 35.04
C SER A 80 16.99 -26.79 35.41
N ALA A 81 17.88 -26.63 36.38
CA ALA A 81 18.41 -25.31 36.76
C ALA A 81 19.31 -24.71 35.67
N ALA A 82 20.15 -25.53 35.04
CA ALA A 82 21.01 -25.10 33.93
C ALA A 82 20.18 -24.67 32.70
N ILE A 83 19.17 -25.46 32.34
CA ILE A 83 18.17 -25.14 31.32
C ILE A 83 17.50 -23.80 31.64
N HIS A 84 16.96 -23.64 32.85
CA HIS A 84 16.28 -22.40 33.25
C HIS A 84 17.19 -21.16 33.16
N SER A 85 18.48 -21.30 33.49
CA SER A 85 19.46 -20.22 33.39
C SER A 85 19.82 -19.84 31.96
N GLN A 86 19.81 -20.78 31.00
CA GLN A 86 20.06 -20.48 29.59
C GLN A 86 18.85 -19.85 28.88
N TYR A 87 17.62 -20.27 29.24
CA TYR A 87 16.40 -19.74 28.61
C TYR A 87 16.00 -18.35 29.12
N ALA A 88 16.29 -18.02 30.38
CA ALA A 88 15.96 -16.70 30.93
C ALA A 88 16.79 -15.56 30.30
N THR A 89 18.05 -15.81 29.93
CA THR A 89 18.90 -14.80 29.29
C THR A 89 18.63 -14.65 27.80
N THR A 90 18.27 -15.73 27.10
CA THR A 90 17.98 -15.68 25.65
C THR A 90 16.61 -15.07 25.32
N LEU A 91 15.62 -15.21 26.20
CA LEU A 91 14.33 -14.53 26.05
C LEU A 91 14.44 -13.02 26.26
N GLY A 92 15.34 -12.56 27.13
CA GLY A 92 15.57 -11.14 27.37
C GLY A 92 16.16 -10.43 26.15
N THR A 93 17.23 -11.00 25.58
CA THR A 93 17.91 -10.40 24.41
C THR A 93 17.03 -10.43 23.16
N MET A 94 16.33 -11.53 22.89
CA MET A 94 15.41 -11.60 21.73
C MET A 94 14.23 -10.62 21.86
N LEU A 95 13.73 -10.39 23.07
CA LEU A 95 12.63 -9.44 23.28
C LEU A 95 13.09 -7.99 23.18
N GLU A 96 14.33 -7.70 23.58
CA GLU A 96 14.95 -6.38 23.45
C GLU A 96 15.26 -6.06 21.99
N ASP A 97 15.84 -7.00 21.24
CA ASP A 97 16.13 -6.87 19.80
C ASP A 97 14.84 -6.64 18.99
N ASN A 98 13.82 -7.48 19.20
CA ASN A 98 12.53 -7.32 18.53
C ASN A 98 11.86 -5.96 18.84
N ARG A 99 12.05 -5.43 20.05
CA ARG A 99 11.49 -4.12 20.43
C ARG A 99 12.27 -2.96 19.83
N ALA A 100 13.60 -3.05 19.75
CA ALA A 100 14.43 -2.08 19.05
C ALA A 100 14.07 -2.02 17.56
N ASP A 101 13.83 -3.17 16.94
CA ASP A 101 13.35 -3.24 15.56
C ASP A 101 11.97 -2.58 15.41
N LEU A 102 11.01 -2.90 16.29
CA LEU A 102 9.69 -2.26 16.28
C LEU A 102 9.75 -0.74 16.46
N ALA A 103 10.59 -0.23 17.36
CA ALA A 103 10.79 1.20 17.54
C ALA A 103 11.41 1.84 16.29
N THR A 104 12.35 1.16 15.64
CA THR A 104 12.97 1.58 14.38
C THR A 104 11.95 1.65 13.24
N TYR A 105 11.09 0.64 13.09
CA TYR A 105 10.00 0.65 12.12
C TYR A 105 8.97 1.76 12.39
N ALA A 106 8.68 2.05 13.66
CA ALA A 106 7.81 3.16 14.05
C ALA A 106 8.42 4.52 13.65
N ALA A 107 9.73 4.70 13.86
CA ALA A 107 10.43 5.91 13.45
C ALA A 107 10.43 6.09 11.92
N TYR A 108 10.65 5.00 11.16
CA TYR A 108 10.50 5.02 9.69
C TYR A 108 9.07 5.37 9.27
N SER A 109 8.06 4.82 9.96
CA SER A 109 6.65 5.12 9.69
C SER A 109 6.33 6.60 9.90
N GLY A 110 6.84 7.21 10.97
CA GLY A 110 6.67 8.64 11.21
C GLY A 110 7.40 9.52 10.18
N LEU A 111 8.57 9.10 9.69
CA LEU A 111 9.25 9.81 8.60
C LEU A 111 8.44 9.72 7.30
N ASN A 112 7.90 8.56 6.98
CA ASN A 112 7.06 8.37 5.80
C ASN A 112 5.73 9.15 5.92
N TYR A 113 5.12 9.18 7.11
CA TYR A 113 3.96 10.02 7.38
C TYR A 113 4.27 11.49 7.07
N ALA A 114 5.38 12.02 7.58
CA ALA A 114 5.79 13.39 7.30
C ALA A 114 6.08 13.65 5.81
N ARG A 115 6.69 12.70 5.09
CA ARG A 115 6.90 12.81 3.63
C ARG A 115 5.60 12.86 2.83
N SER A 116 4.55 12.22 3.32
CA SER A 116 3.22 12.23 2.67
C SER A 116 2.40 13.50 2.93
N GLN A 117 2.89 14.40 3.79
CA GLN A 117 2.20 15.65 4.11
C GLN A 117 2.54 16.74 3.09
N ASN A 118 1.53 17.54 2.74
CA ASN A 118 1.73 18.76 1.95
C ASN A 118 2.33 19.89 2.82
N ASP A 119 2.68 21.00 2.17
CA ASP A 119 3.34 22.15 2.82
C ASP A 119 2.52 22.72 3.99
N ALA A 120 1.21 22.86 3.81
CA ALA A 120 0.30 23.40 4.83
C ALA A 120 0.18 22.47 6.05
N ALA A 121 0.10 21.16 5.82
CA ALA A 121 0.05 20.16 6.88
C ALA A 121 1.37 20.10 7.67
N LEU A 122 2.52 20.18 7.00
CA LEU A 122 3.82 20.27 7.67
C LEU A 122 3.97 21.58 8.46
N ALA A 123 3.52 22.72 7.94
CA ALA A 123 3.49 23.98 8.68
C ALA A 123 2.60 23.92 9.94
N THR A 124 1.47 23.20 9.84
CA THR A 124 0.56 22.98 10.97
C THR A 124 1.21 22.09 12.04
N LEU A 125 1.83 20.99 11.63
CA LEU A 125 2.58 20.09 12.53
C LEU A 125 3.76 20.82 13.20
N HIS A 126 4.46 21.69 12.46
CA HIS A 126 5.50 22.54 13.03
C HIS A 126 4.95 23.44 14.14
N THR A 127 3.82 24.10 13.89
CA THR A 127 3.16 24.99 14.86
C THR A 127 2.65 24.23 16.09
N ALA A 128 2.17 23.00 15.90
CA ALA A 128 1.72 22.12 16.99
C ALA A 128 2.89 21.62 17.86
N GLY A 129 4.13 21.67 17.36
CA GLY A 129 5.31 21.15 18.02
C GLY A 129 5.34 19.62 17.99
N SER A 130 5.75 19.00 19.11
CA SER A 130 5.91 17.55 19.15
C SER A 130 4.57 16.84 19.25
N THR A 131 4.26 15.99 18.27
CA THR A 131 2.96 15.32 18.13
C THR A 131 3.12 13.81 18.23
N ASP A 132 2.36 13.14 19.10
CA ASP A 132 2.41 11.69 19.30
C ASP A 132 1.33 10.97 18.47
N PHE A 133 1.74 9.95 17.72
CA PHE A 133 0.88 9.10 16.90
C PHE A 133 0.92 7.67 17.43
N SER A 134 -0.24 7.12 17.78
CA SER A 134 -0.36 5.73 18.25
C SER A 134 -0.66 4.79 17.09
N MET A 135 0.06 3.67 17.03
CA MET A 135 -0.18 2.55 16.12
C MET A 135 -0.79 1.37 16.89
N THR A 136 -1.15 0.29 16.19
CA THR A 136 -1.58 -0.96 16.84
C THR A 136 -0.44 -1.63 17.61
N ASN A 137 -0.78 -2.51 18.56
CA ASN A 137 0.18 -3.34 19.33
C ASN A 137 1.16 -2.57 20.22
N GLY A 138 0.75 -1.40 20.75
CA GLY A 138 1.57 -0.64 21.69
C GLY A 138 2.82 -0.02 21.05
N VAL A 139 2.78 0.23 19.76
CA VAL A 139 3.83 0.97 19.04
C VAL A 139 3.33 2.39 18.81
N SER A 140 4.19 3.39 18.95
CA SER A 140 3.87 4.78 18.64
C SER A 140 5.09 5.49 18.07
N PHE A 141 4.89 6.65 17.47
CA PHE A 141 5.99 7.54 17.14
C PHE A 141 5.65 8.98 17.50
N ARG A 142 6.68 9.72 17.92
CA ARG A 142 6.61 11.15 18.19
C ARG A 142 7.26 11.89 17.04
N LEU A 143 6.49 12.73 16.37
CA LEU A 143 6.95 13.55 15.26
C LEU A 143 7.24 14.97 15.75
N ASN A 144 8.37 15.53 15.35
CA ASN A 144 8.69 16.95 15.52
C ASN A 144 9.14 17.53 14.19
N VAL A 145 8.40 18.52 13.69
CA VAL A 145 8.66 19.20 12.42
C VAL A 145 9.29 20.56 12.74
N GLY A 146 10.50 20.81 12.30
CA GLY A 146 11.18 22.10 12.46
C GLY A 146 10.71 23.15 11.46
N VAL A 147 11.29 24.35 11.54
CA VAL A 147 10.96 25.47 10.62
C VAL A 147 11.34 25.10 9.19
N LYS A 148 10.49 25.45 8.21
CA LYS A 148 10.79 25.29 6.78
C LYS A 148 12.06 26.06 6.41
N ASP A 149 13.02 25.36 5.79
CA ASP A 149 14.12 25.98 5.07
C ASP A 149 13.58 26.52 3.74
N THR A 150 13.43 27.85 3.64
CA THR A 150 12.88 28.51 2.45
C THR A 150 13.80 28.44 1.24
N GLY A 151 15.12 28.24 1.45
CA GLY A 151 16.08 28.10 0.36
C GLY A 151 16.03 26.72 -0.28
N ALA A 152 15.94 25.66 0.53
CA ALA A 152 15.84 24.28 0.05
C ALA A 152 14.39 23.82 -0.21
N GLY A 153 13.39 24.53 0.32
CA GLY A 153 11.99 24.13 0.27
C GLY A 153 11.68 22.89 1.12
N THR A 154 12.45 22.62 2.18
CA THR A 154 12.33 21.39 2.99
C THR A 154 12.08 21.69 4.47
N TYR A 155 11.53 20.73 5.20
CA TYR A 155 11.36 20.77 6.65
C TYR A 155 12.33 19.79 7.33
N PRO A 156 13.14 20.21 8.31
CA PRO A 156 13.89 19.28 9.13
C PRO A 156 12.93 18.55 10.07
N VAL A 157 12.83 17.23 9.94
CA VAL A 157 11.91 16.39 10.68
C VAL A 157 12.68 15.42 11.56
N THR A 158 12.27 15.33 12.83
CA THR A 158 12.78 14.36 13.81
C THR A 158 11.65 13.44 14.24
N VAL A 159 11.90 12.14 14.25
CA VAL A 159 10.93 11.12 14.65
C VAL A 159 11.53 10.23 15.73
N LEU A 160 10.84 10.12 16.85
CA LEU A 160 11.16 9.16 17.91
C LEU A 160 10.13 8.03 17.89
N GLY A 161 10.49 6.89 17.34
CA GLY A 161 9.69 5.67 17.42
C GLY A 161 9.81 5.03 18.80
N MET A 162 8.70 4.54 19.33
CA MET A 162 8.57 4.01 20.69
C MET A 162 7.81 2.67 20.64
N ALA A 163 8.40 1.62 21.22
CA ALA A 163 7.74 0.32 21.39
C ALA A 163 7.41 0.07 22.86
N ASN A 164 6.14 -0.24 23.15
CA ASN A 164 5.55 -0.41 24.49
C ASN A 164 5.72 0.80 25.41
N PRO A 165 5.36 2.02 24.98
CA PRO A 165 5.50 3.23 25.80
C PRO A 165 4.74 3.08 27.13
N GLY A 166 5.32 3.57 28.22
CA GLY A 166 4.72 3.52 29.55
C GLY A 166 4.91 2.21 30.32
N THR A 167 5.67 1.25 29.77
CA THR A 167 6.09 0.04 30.49
C THR A 167 7.52 0.17 31.02
N SER A 168 7.96 -0.75 31.88
CA SER A 168 9.36 -0.79 32.35
C SER A 168 10.37 -1.23 31.28
N TYR A 169 9.92 -1.47 30.04
CA TYR A 169 10.72 -2.01 28.95
C TYR A 169 10.45 -1.28 27.61
N VAL A 170 10.53 0.05 27.64
CA VAL A 170 10.41 0.88 26.43
C VAL A 170 11.69 0.76 25.60
N SER A 171 11.54 0.53 24.30
CA SER A 171 12.61 0.74 23.33
C SER A 171 12.30 1.95 22.47
N ASN A 172 13.33 2.75 22.18
CA ASN A 172 13.22 4.02 21.46
C ASN A 172 14.21 4.04 20.28
N ALA A 173 13.76 4.54 19.13
CA ALA A 173 14.61 4.79 17.98
C ALA A 173 14.40 6.21 17.48
N LEU A 174 15.49 6.96 17.30
CA LEU A 174 15.46 8.35 16.82
C LEU A 174 15.94 8.41 15.38
N MET A 175 15.16 9.05 14.50
CA MET A 175 15.53 9.31 13.12
C MET A 175 15.35 10.79 12.79
N THR A 176 16.18 11.30 11.90
CA THR A 176 16.11 12.68 11.40
C THR A 176 16.23 12.70 9.88
N ALA A 177 15.48 13.57 9.22
CA ALA A 177 15.58 13.79 7.78
C ALA A 177 15.11 15.20 7.39
N ASN A 178 15.66 15.75 6.30
CA ASN A 178 15.06 16.91 5.64
C ASN A 178 14.01 16.41 4.65
N ILE A 179 12.76 16.84 4.83
CA ILE A 179 11.61 16.40 4.05
C ILE A 179 11.17 17.55 3.15
N THR A 180 11.31 17.38 1.84
CA THR A 180 10.58 18.19 0.87
C THR A 180 9.09 17.83 1.02
N PRO A 181 8.19 18.81 1.25
CA PRO A 181 6.76 18.56 1.29
C PRO A 181 6.33 17.79 0.04
N ALA A 182 5.39 16.86 0.21
CA ALA A 182 4.70 16.31 -0.95
C ALA A 182 4.17 17.50 -1.76
N SER A 183 4.52 17.54 -3.05
CA SER A 183 3.99 18.55 -3.95
C SER A 183 2.48 18.56 -3.76
N SER A 184 1.87 19.72 -3.57
CA SER A 184 0.42 19.84 -3.31
C SER A 184 -0.45 19.25 -4.43
N GLY A 185 0.16 18.77 -5.52
CA GLY A 185 -0.46 17.97 -6.58
C GLY A 185 -0.38 16.44 -6.44
N GLY A 186 0.11 15.87 -5.33
CA GLY A 186 0.26 14.41 -5.22
C GLY A 186 -0.18 13.83 -3.88
N THR A 187 -1.26 13.04 -3.91
CA THR A 187 -1.48 11.79 -3.14
C THR A 187 -2.32 11.74 -1.84
N ASN A 188 -2.95 12.79 -1.30
CA ASN A 188 -3.83 12.56 -0.12
C ASN A 188 -5.19 13.28 -0.10
N ASN A 189 -5.60 13.90 -1.20
CA ASN A 189 -7.02 14.17 -1.41
C ASN A 189 -7.28 14.26 -2.91
N SER A 190 -7.82 13.19 -3.49
CA SER A 190 -8.48 13.22 -4.80
C SER A 190 -9.78 14.03 -4.71
N SER A 191 -9.68 15.28 -4.28
CA SER A 191 -10.68 16.32 -4.51
C SER A 191 -10.24 17.05 -5.77
N GLY A 192 -10.71 16.76 -6.97
CA GLY A 192 -11.81 15.92 -7.34
C GLY A 192 -11.82 15.76 -8.86
N LYS A 193 -11.38 14.59 -9.34
CA LYS A 193 -11.59 14.15 -10.72
C LYS A 193 -12.02 12.69 -10.84
N ASN A 194 -12.60 12.10 -9.80
CA ASN A 194 -13.03 10.71 -9.83
C ASN A 194 -14.22 10.52 -10.80
N VAL A 195 -13.94 10.16 -12.04
CA VAL A 195 -14.96 9.91 -13.08
C VAL A 195 -15.69 8.62 -12.81
N ASN A 196 -14.96 7.56 -12.53
CA ASN A 196 -15.55 6.25 -12.28
C ASN A 196 -15.10 5.77 -10.90
N THR A 197 -16.06 5.52 -10.01
CA THR A 197 -15.78 4.85 -8.73
C THR A 197 -16.67 3.63 -8.54
N ALA A 198 -16.09 2.48 -8.27
CA ALA A 198 -16.85 1.25 -8.01
C ALA A 198 -15.97 0.18 -7.39
N LYS A 199 -16.59 -0.88 -6.90
CA LYS A 199 -15.84 -2.09 -6.53
C LYS A 199 -15.06 -2.63 -7.74
N ASN A 200 -15.74 -2.84 -8.87
CA ASN A 200 -15.10 -3.27 -10.10
C ASN A 200 -15.43 -2.27 -11.22
N ILE A 201 -14.44 -1.94 -12.05
CA ILE A 201 -14.63 -1.09 -13.22
C ILE A 201 -14.05 -1.81 -14.43
N LYS A 202 -14.77 -1.78 -15.55
CA LYS A 202 -14.23 -2.17 -16.86
C LYS A 202 -14.22 -0.98 -17.81
N VAL A 203 -13.04 -0.49 -18.14
CA VAL A 203 -12.91 0.61 -19.10
C VAL A 203 -12.79 0.04 -20.51
N ALA A 204 -13.67 0.50 -21.38
CA ALA A 204 -13.64 0.22 -22.81
C ALA A 204 -13.96 1.53 -23.54
N GLY A 205 -12.96 2.16 -24.17
CA GLY A 205 -13.11 3.46 -24.84
C GLY A 205 -12.30 4.58 -24.20
N TYR A 206 -12.89 5.75 -23.99
CA TYR A 206 -12.19 6.96 -23.55
C TYR A 206 -12.71 7.47 -22.20
N VAL A 207 -11.82 7.68 -21.24
CA VAL A 207 -12.14 8.24 -19.93
C VAL A 207 -11.29 9.48 -19.68
N GLU A 208 -11.89 10.66 -19.69
CA GLU A 208 -11.24 11.91 -19.29
C GLU A 208 -11.46 12.16 -17.80
N GLY A 209 -10.53 11.64 -16.99
CA GLY A 209 -10.44 11.84 -15.54
C GLY A 209 -10.07 10.54 -14.81
N ASP A 210 -10.19 10.56 -13.49
CA ASP A 210 -9.62 9.54 -12.61
C ASP A 210 -10.52 8.31 -12.48
N VAL A 211 -9.88 7.16 -12.29
CA VAL A 211 -10.54 5.86 -12.06
C VAL A 211 -10.10 5.33 -10.70
N LEU A 212 -11.06 5.14 -9.79
CA LEU A 212 -10.83 4.59 -8.45
C LEU A 212 -11.66 3.32 -8.25
N SER A 213 -11.00 2.18 -8.02
CA SER A 213 -11.71 0.91 -7.83
C SER A 213 -11.01 -0.08 -6.89
N GLU A 214 -11.69 -1.14 -6.49
CA GLU A 214 -11.02 -2.32 -5.92
C GLU A 214 -10.28 -3.07 -7.02
N THR A 215 -10.98 -3.39 -8.11
CA THR A 215 -10.38 -4.01 -9.31
C THR A 215 -10.74 -3.23 -10.59
N LEU A 216 -9.77 -3.17 -11.51
CA LEU A 216 -9.90 -2.48 -12.80
C LEU A 216 -9.51 -3.44 -13.93
N SER A 217 -10.38 -3.55 -14.93
CA SER A 217 -10.07 -4.17 -16.22
C SER A 217 -10.09 -3.11 -17.31
N ILE A 218 -9.08 -3.09 -18.19
CA ILE A 218 -9.00 -2.14 -19.28
C ILE A 218 -8.95 -2.92 -20.59
N GLN A 219 -9.90 -2.67 -21.48
CA GLN A 219 -9.91 -3.26 -22.81
C GLN A 219 -8.81 -2.64 -23.67
N GLY A 220 -8.17 -3.46 -24.51
CA GLY A 220 -7.17 -3.00 -25.48
C GLY A 220 -7.64 -1.81 -26.32
N GLY A 221 -6.72 -0.88 -26.58
CA GLY A 221 -6.99 0.37 -27.31
C GLY A 221 -7.70 1.47 -26.50
N SER A 222 -8.08 1.21 -25.25
CA SER A 222 -8.73 2.22 -24.40
C SER A 222 -7.75 3.30 -23.95
N THR A 223 -8.27 4.48 -23.63
CA THR A 223 -7.50 5.61 -23.11
C THR A 223 -8.12 6.12 -21.81
N ILE A 224 -7.32 6.28 -20.76
CA ILE A 224 -7.70 6.95 -19.51
C ILE A 224 -6.78 8.16 -19.36
N ALA A 225 -7.29 9.35 -19.60
CA ALA A 225 -6.57 10.62 -19.53
C ALA A 225 -6.57 11.22 -18.11
N GLY A 226 -6.52 10.37 -17.09
CA GLY A 226 -6.42 10.74 -15.69
C GLY A 226 -5.68 9.68 -14.89
N SER A 227 -5.72 9.81 -13.57
CA SER A 227 -5.04 8.89 -12.67
C SER A 227 -5.82 7.59 -12.45
N ILE A 228 -5.10 6.51 -12.17
CA ILE A 228 -5.68 5.20 -11.83
C ILE A 228 -5.31 4.85 -10.40
N THR A 229 -6.29 4.46 -9.60
CA THR A 229 -6.07 3.87 -8.28
C THR A 229 -6.85 2.57 -8.13
N THR A 230 -6.12 1.48 -7.89
CA THR A 230 -6.70 0.18 -7.54
C THR A 230 -6.37 -0.18 -6.09
N THR A 231 -7.40 -0.57 -5.35
CA THR A 231 -7.33 -0.69 -3.89
C THR A 231 -7.25 -2.12 -3.40
N SER A 232 -7.47 -3.12 -4.26
CA SER A 232 -7.25 -4.52 -3.93
C SER A 232 -5.79 -4.77 -3.54
N PRO A 233 -5.52 -5.42 -2.39
CA PRO A 233 -4.16 -5.78 -1.98
C PRO A 233 -3.64 -7.04 -2.69
N THR A 234 -4.45 -7.69 -3.53
CA THR A 234 -4.13 -8.99 -4.14
C THR A 234 -4.36 -9.03 -5.66
N ALA A 235 -5.29 -8.24 -6.19
CA ALA A 235 -5.56 -8.21 -7.62
C ALA A 235 -4.52 -7.37 -8.34
N THR A 236 -3.77 -8.00 -9.25
CA THR A 236 -2.80 -7.30 -10.11
C THR A 236 -3.52 -6.34 -11.06
N LEU A 237 -3.04 -5.10 -11.15
CA LEU A 237 -3.48 -4.15 -12.18
C LEU A 237 -2.74 -4.46 -13.48
N THR A 238 -3.46 -4.84 -14.53
CA THR A 238 -2.89 -5.13 -15.86
C THR A 238 -3.27 -4.05 -16.87
N ILE A 239 -2.26 -3.47 -17.51
CA ILE A 239 -2.36 -2.52 -18.63
C ILE A 239 -1.80 -3.22 -19.86
N SER A 240 -2.66 -3.49 -20.84
CA SER A 240 -2.26 -4.26 -22.03
C SER A 240 -3.14 -4.00 -23.23
N GLY A 241 -2.62 -4.33 -24.42
CA GLY A 241 -3.41 -4.30 -25.65
C GLY A 241 -3.50 -2.92 -26.29
N GLY A 242 -2.47 -2.08 -26.14
CA GLY A 242 -2.42 -0.73 -26.71
C GLY A 242 -3.20 0.31 -25.90
N VAL A 243 -3.32 0.08 -24.59
CA VAL A 243 -3.94 0.99 -23.63
C VAL A 243 -3.02 2.20 -23.38
N LYS A 244 -3.64 3.37 -23.26
CA LYS A 244 -2.95 4.62 -22.87
C LYS A 244 -3.50 5.10 -21.54
N VAL A 245 -2.63 5.38 -20.58
CA VAL A 245 -3.04 5.81 -19.24
C VAL A 245 -2.21 7.00 -18.75
N GLY A 246 -2.89 7.92 -18.09
CA GLY A 246 -2.31 9.12 -17.48
C GLY A 246 -2.12 10.28 -18.46
N GLY A 247 -1.36 11.27 -17.98
CA GLY A 247 -1.05 12.54 -18.61
C GLY A 247 -0.02 13.27 -17.75
N THR A 248 0.31 14.52 -18.09
CA THR A 248 1.25 15.32 -17.30
C THR A 248 0.70 15.53 -15.88
N GLY A 249 1.40 15.00 -14.87
CA GLY A 249 1.00 15.10 -13.46
C GLY A 249 0.08 13.98 -12.97
N GLU A 250 -0.29 13.03 -13.83
CA GLU A 250 -1.12 11.88 -13.45
C GLU A 250 -0.27 10.70 -12.95
N PHE A 251 -0.92 9.71 -12.34
CA PHE A 251 -0.25 8.52 -11.82
C PHE A 251 -1.09 7.24 -11.94
N VAL A 252 -0.43 6.10 -11.81
CA VAL A 252 -1.02 4.78 -11.70
C VAL A 252 -0.62 4.19 -10.36
N CYS A 253 -1.58 3.95 -9.47
CA CYS A 253 -1.37 3.37 -8.15
C CYS A 253 -2.09 2.04 -7.99
N SER A 254 -1.40 1.03 -7.49
CA SER A 254 -1.99 -0.26 -7.09
C SER A 254 -1.53 -0.69 -5.71
N ASN A 255 -2.49 -1.11 -4.88
CA ASN A 255 -2.23 -1.80 -3.61
C ASN A 255 -1.70 -3.24 -3.79
N ALA A 256 -1.56 -3.71 -5.02
CA ALA A 256 -0.96 -4.99 -5.37
C ALA A 256 0.15 -4.79 -6.42
N ASN A 257 0.31 -5.76 -7.33
CA ASN A 257 1.26 -5.71 -8.42
C ASN A 257 0.73 -4.85 -9.58
N ILE A 258 1.64 -4.28 -10.37
CA ILE A 258 1.33 -3.64 -11.66
C ILE A 258 2.01 -4.45 -12.77
N THR A 259 1.26 -4.79 -13.82
CA THR A 259 1.80 -5.36 -15.05
C THR A 259 1.44 -4.46 -16.23
N VAL A 260 2.44 -4.00 -16.96
CA VAL A 260 2.26 -3.28 -18.23
C VAL A 260 2.86 -4.14 -19.33
N SER A 261 2.02 -4.65 -20.23
CA SER A 261 2.45 -5.62 -21.24
C SER A 261 1.80 -5.36 -22.60
N GLY A 262 2.62 -5.10 -23.61
CA GLY A 262 2.19 -4.97 -25.00
C GLY A 262 2.86 -3.81 -25.72
N GLY A 263 3.09 -3.98 -27.02
CA GLY A 263 4.05 -3.15 -27.77
C GLY A 263 3.61 -1.73 -28.10
N SER A 264 2.41 -1.35 -27.69
CA SER A 264 1.85 0.00 -27.93
C SER A 264 1.23 0.61 -26.67
N ASP A 265 1.42 -0.04 -25.52
CA ASP A 265 0.94 0.47 -24.24
C ASP A 265 1.81 1.63 -23.78
N VAL A 266 1.17 2.72 -23.35
CA VAL A 266 1.84 3.95 -22.91
C VAL A 266 1.31 4.38 -21.55
N VAL A 267 2.20 4.45 -20.57
CA VAL A 267 1.92 5.04 -19.26
C VAL A 267 2.63 6.38 -19.16
N ASN A 268 1.86 7.47 -19.16
CA ASN A 268 2.40 8.82 -19.11
C ASN A 268 2.73 9.30 -17.69
N GLY A 269 2.09 8.71 -16.69
CA GLY A 269 2.25 9.04 -15.28
C GLY A 269 3.28 8.20 -14.54
N ASP A 270 3.52 8.55 -13.28
CA ASP A 270 4.31 7.73 -12.35
C ASP A 270 3.57 6.44 -11.98
N LEU A 271 4.31 5.35 -11.71
CA LEU A 271 3.76 4.06 -11.26
C LEU A 271 4.08 3.86 -9.78
N TYR A 272 3.07 3.57 -8.97
CA TYR A 272 3.19 3.27 -7.55
C TYR A 272 2.59 1.90 -7.27
N ALA A 273 3.43 0.87 -7.07
CA ALA A 273 3.01 -0.48 -6.75
C ALA A 273 3.38 -0.85 -5.31
N GLN A 274 2.39 -1.29 -4.54
CA GLN A 274 2.62 -1.89 -3.22
C GLN A 274 3.09 -3.36 -3.30
N GLY A 275 3.08 -3.94 -4.50
CA GLY A 275 3.72 -5.21 -4.83
C GLY A 275 4.83 -5.05 -5.88
N ASP A 276 4.92 -6.02 -6.78
CA ASP A 276 5.89 -6.05 -7.87
C ASP A 276 5.44 -5.22 -9.09
N VAL A 277 6.39 -4.80 -9.91
CA VAL A 277 6.14 -4.17 -11.22
C VAL A 277 6.78 -5.02 -12.32
N LEU A 278 5.97 -5.42 -13.30
CA LEU A 278 6.42 -6.08 -14.53
C LEU A 278 6.12 -5.20 -15.75
N ILE A 279 7.15 -4.81 -16.49
CA ILE A 279 7.03 -4.11 -17.77
C ILE A 279 7.57 -5.02 -18.88
N ASP A 280 6.72 -5.38 -19.83
CA ASP A 280 7.05 -6.34 -20.89
C ASP A 280 6.40 -6.00 -22.24
N GLY A 281 6.77 -6.76 -23.27
CA GLY A 281 6.11 -6.74 -24.57
C GLY A 281 6.31 -5.46 -25.37
N GLY A 282 7.28 -4.61 -25.04
CA GLY A 282 7.58 -3.37 -25.76
C GLY A 282 6.83 -2.14 -25.25
N ALA A 283 6.27 -2.22 -24.03
CA ALA A 283 5.55 -1.11 -23.41
C ALA A 283 6.46 0.13 -23.18
N THR A 284 5.84 1.31 -23.13
CA THR A 284 6.53 2.58 -22.84
C THR A 284 6.04 3.20 -21.54
N ILE A 285 6.96 3.46 -20.62
CA ILE A 285 6.71 4.15 -19.36
C ILE A 285 7.43 5.49 -19.39
N ASN A 286 6.67 6.59 -19.34
CA ASN A 286 7.22 7.94 -19.35
C ASN A 286 7.50 8.49 -17.94
N GLY A 287 6.75 8.02 -16.93
CA GLY A 287 6.96 8.40 -15.53
C GLY A 287 7.98 7.54 -14.79
N ASN A 288 8.18 7.86 -13.52
CA ASN A 288 9.01 7.09 -12.60
C ASN A 288 8.27 5.83 -12.13
N ILE A 289 9.01 4.82 -11.69
CA ILE A 289 8.48 3.57 -11.16
C ILE A 289 8.88 3.47 -9.68
N TYR A 290 7.90 3.32 -8.80
CA TYR A 290 8.09 3.08 -7.38
C TYR A 290 7.42 1.75 -7.01
N ALA A 291 8.20 0.77 -6.55
CA ALA A 291 7.72 -0.56 -6.19
C ALA A 291 8.18 -0.95 -4.79
N LYS A 292 7.26 -1.46 -3.98
CA LYS A 292 7.61 -2.10 -2.71
C LYS A 292 8.24 -3.47 -2.96
N GLY A 293 7.79 -4.16 -4.00
CA GLY A 293 8.38 -5.39 -4.49
C GLY A 293 9.48 -5.16 -5.52
N SER A 294 9.74 -6.18 -6.32
CA SER A 294 10.74 -6.15 -7.38
C SER A 294 10.24 -5.43 -8.63
N VAL A 295 11.16 -4.91 -9.44
CA VAL A 295 10.85 -4.33 -10.76
C VAL A 295 11.51 -5.18 -11.83
N THR A 296 10.73 -5.67 -12.80
CA THR A 296 11.23 -6.43 -13.94
C THR A 296 10.92 -5.70 -15.24
N ILE A 297 11.95 -5.44 -16.06
CA ILE A 297 11.83 -4.81 -17.39
C ILE A 297 12.30 -5.79 -18.46
N ASN A 298 11.44 -6.13 -19.41
CA ASN A 298 11.71 -7.10 -20.47
C ASN A 298 11.05 -6.71 -21.81
N GLY A 299 11.23 -7.55 -22.84
CA GLY A 299 10.46 -7.51 -24.08
C GLY A 299 10.73 -6.30 -24.97
N GLY A 300 11.87 -5.62 -24.80
CA GLY A 300 12.20 -4.41 -25.56
C GLY A 300 11.46 -3.17 -25.07
N SER A 301 11.00 -3.17 -23.82
CA SER A 301 10.26 -2.06 -23.22
C SER A 301 11.13 -0.82 -22.99
N LYS A 302 10.50 0.35 -22.94
CA LYS A 302 11.16 1.65 -22.76
C LYS A 302 10.75 2.31 -21.46
N VAL A 303 11.72 2.73 -20.66
CA VAL A 303 11.48 3.46 -19.41
C VAL A 303 12.22 4.80 -19.47
N TRP A 304 11.47 5.89 -19.38
CA TRP A 304 12.01 7.26 -19.42
C TRP A 304 12.13 7.93 -18.06
N GLY A 305 11.47 7.41 -17.03
CA GLY A 305 11.65 7.85 -15.65
C GLY A 305 12.64 7.00 -14.86
N ASN A 306 12.83 7.35 -13.60
CA ASN A 306 13.68 6.62 -12.67
C ASN A 306 12.97 5.37 -12.12
N ILE A 307 13.76 4.42 -11.63
CA ILE A 307 13.24 3.21 -10.97
C ILE A 307 13.64 3.24 -9.50
N HIS A 308 12.67 3.05 -8.60
CA HIS A 308 12.85 2.88 -7.17
C HIS A 308 12.18 1.57 -6.72
N SER A 309 12.98 0.55 -6.43
CA SER A 309 12.50 -0.73 -5.89
C SER A 309 12.99 -0.92 -4.46
N LEU A 310 12.09 -1.27 -3.54
CA LEU A 310 12.47 -1.73 -2.20
C LEU A 310 12.92 -3.20 -2.17
N SER A 311 13.14 -3.81 -3.33
CA SER A 311 13.66 -5.17 -3.50
C SER A 311 14.65 -5.18 -4.68
N THR A 312 14.56 -6.18 -5.55
CA THR A 312 15.45 -6.36 -6.71
C THR A 312 14.97 -5.61 -7.95
N VAL A 313 15.90 -5.29 -8.86
CA VAL A 313 15.59 -4.81 -10.20
C VAL A 313 16.19 -5.74 -11.25
N ASN A 314 15.36 -6.34 -12.09
CA ASN A 314 15.75 -7.21 -13.20
C ASN A 314 15.51 -6.50 -14.54
N PHE A 315 16.55 -5.86 -15.09
CA PHE A 315 16.51 -5.18 -16.38
C PHE A 315 17.05 -6.14 -17.45
N MET A 316 16.18 -6.92 -18.08
CA MET A 316 16.60 -8.05 -18.92
C MET A 316 16.64 -7.75 -20.42
N ASN A 317 15.73 -6.92 -20.91
CA ASN A 317 15.68 -6.52 -22.32
C ASN A 317 14.81 -5.27 -22.46
N GLY A 318 15.44 -4.10 -22.56
CA GLY A 318 14.75 -2.83 -22.69
C GLY A 318 15.71 -1.69 -23.01
N SER A 319 15.19 -0.47 -23.01
CA SER A 319 15.98 0.76 -23.13
C SER A 319 15.61 1.76 -22.03
N MET A 320 16.62 2.44 -21.48
CA MET A 320 16.44 3.46 -20.44
C MET A 320 17.48 4.58 -20.63
N GLY A 321 17.02 5.83 -20.58
CA GLY A 321 17.83 7.02 -20.80
C GLY A 321 18.33 7.21 -22.24
N THR A 322 19.08 8.29 -22.45
CA THR A 322 19.74 8.65 -23.71
C THR A 322 21.12 9.24 -23.45
N ALA A 323 21.90 9.42 -24.53
CA ALA A 323 23.20 10.09 -24.44
C ALA A 323 23.15 11.51 -23.82
N SER A 324 22.02 12.21 -23.94
CA SER A 324 21.81 13.54 -23.35
C SER A 324 21.20 13.50 -21.95
N THR A 325 20.56 12.40 -21.57
CA THR A 325 19.74 12.32 -20.36
C THR A 325 19.87 10.94 -19.74
N LYS A 326 20.70 10.84 -18.70
CA LYS A 326 20.81 9.63 -17.90
C LYS A 326 19.63 9.51 -16.94
N GLN A 327 19.18 8.28 -16.72
CA GLN A 327 18.20 7.97 -15.69
C GLN A 327 18.85 7.20 -14.53
N TYR A 328 18.09 6.97 -13.48
CA TYR A 328 18.58 6.34 -12.27
C TYR A 328 17.80 5.08 -11.92
N ILE A 329 18.52 4.04 -11.50
CA ILE A 329 17.95 2.83 -10.89
C ILE A 329 18.36 2.81 -9.43
N TYR A 330 17.41 2.76 -8.52
CA TYR A 330 17.61 2.61 -7.07
C TYR A 330 16.96 1.31 -6.60
N ALA A 331 17.74 0.44 -5.97
CA ALA A 331 17.27 -0.85 -5.47
C ALA A 331 17.76 -1.11 -4.05
N ALA A 332 16.88 -1.61 -3.18
CA ALA A 332 17.25 -2.02 -1.82
C ALA A 332 17.96 -3.39 -1.78
N ASP A 333 17.91 -4.13 -2.87
CA ASP A 333 18.64 -5.38 -3.08
C ASP A 333 19.34 -5.33 -4.45
N THR A 334 19.64 -6.49 -5.01
CA THR A 334 20.46 -6.68 -6.20
C THR A 334 19.81 -6.09 -7.45
N VAL A 335 20.65 -5.48 -8.30
CA VAL A 335 20.26 -5.05 -9.65
C VAL A 335 20.94 -5.95 -10.66
N THR A 336 20.15 -6.65 -11.48
CA THR A 336 20.64 -7.46 -12.59
C THR A 336 20.30 -6.77 -13.91
N VAL A 337 21.31 -6.53 -14.75
CA VAL A 337 21.14 -5.91 -16.07
C VAL A 337 21.70 -6.83 -17.16
N THR A 338 20.84 -7.21 -18.11
CA THR A 338 21.21 -8.01 -19.27
C THR A 338 20.44 -7.59 -20.52
N GLY A 339 20.67 -8.26 -21.67
CA GLY A 339 19.81 -8.13 -22.86
C GLY A 339 20.44 -7.62 -24.15
N GLY A 340 21.74 -7.34 -24.18
CA GLY A 340 22.49 -6.88 -25.35
C GLY A 340 22.28 -5.41 -25.72
N SER A 341 21.40 -4.70 -25.01
CA SER A 341 21.07 -3.29 -25.27
C SER A 341 22.15 -2.31 -24.80
N THR A 342 22.07 -1.09 -25.33
CA THR A 342 22.75 0.08 -24.76
C THR A 342 21.79 0.87 -23.89
N ILE A 343 22.17 1.15 -22.64
CA ILE A 343 21.38 1.98 -21.72
C ILE A 343 22.23 3.10 -21.10
N TYR A 344 21.57 4.21 -20.74
CA TYR A 344 22.21 5.40 -20.18
C TYR A 344 21.68 5.62 -18.77
N VAL A 345 22.29 4.94 -17.80
CA VAL A 345 21.80 4.89 -16.42
C VAL A 345 22.92 4.93 -15.39
N ASP A 346 22.66 5.63 -14.29
CA ASP A 346 23.41 5.45 -13.05
C ASP A 346 22.62 4.48 -12.15
N ILE A 347 23.31 3.48 -11.56
CA ILE A 347 22.66 2.40 -10.81
C ILE A 347 23.12 2.44 -9.35
N HIS A 348 22.16 2.53 -8.42
CA HIS A 348 22.36 2.48 -6.98
C HIS A 348 21.71 1.22 -6.39
N SER A 349 22.54 0.23 -6.08
CA SER A 349 22.14 -1.02 -5.42
C SER A 349 22.64 -1.04 -3.98
N GLN A 350 21.75 -1.28 -3.03
CA GLN A 350 22.14 -1.51 -1.63
C GLN A 350 22.79 -2.89 -1.42
N ALA A 351 22.86 -3.73 -2.45
CA ALA A 351 23.54 -5.03 -2.48
C ALA A 351 24.55 -5.10 -3.65
N ASN A 352 24.43 -6.09 -4.53
CA ASN A 352 25.27 -6.28 -5.71
C ASN A 352 24.67 -5.62 -6.96
N ILE A 353 25.51 -5.36 -7.96
CA ILE A 353 25.09 -5.09 -9.34
C ILE A 353 25.68 -6.18 -10.23
N ASP A 354 24.84 -6.90 -10.96
CA ASP A 354 25.26 -7.98 -11.87
C ASP A 354 24.99 -7.57 -13.32
N LEU A 355 26.06 -7.46 -14.12
CA LEU A 355 26.02 -6.99 -15.51
C LEU A 355 26.40 -8.11 -16.48
N GLN A 356 25.51 -8.43 -17.42
CA GLN A 356 25.71 -9.50 -18.38
C GLN A 356 25.26 -9.13 -19.78
N ASN A 357 26.18 -9.13 -20.76
CA ASN A 357 25.87 -8.91 -22.17
C ASN A 357 25.11 -7.59 -22.35
N ILE A 358 25.70 -6.45 -21.95
CA ILE A 358 25.05 -5.14 -21.96
C ILE A 358 26.08 -4.05 -22.17
N THR A 359 25.70 -2.94 -22.82
CA THR A 359 26.49 -1.70 -22.81
C THR A 359 25.83 -0.66 -21.92
N ILE A 360 26.55 -0.14 -20.92
CA ILE A 360 26.03 0.83 -19.96
C ILE A 360 26.87 2.10 -19.98
N TYR A 361 26.21 3.24 -20.14
CA TYR A 361 26.80 4.58 -19.98
C TYR A 361 26.32 5.22 -18.68
N GLY A 362 27.06 4.98 -17.60
CA GLY A 362 26.80 5.59 -16.30
C GLY A 362 27.52 4.94 -15.14
N ASN A 363 27.35 5.53 -13.96
CA ASN A 363 28.08 5.18 -12.75
C ASN A 363 27.34 4.10 -11.96
N MET A 364 28.09 3.14 -11.45
CA MET A 364 27.59 2.04 -10.62
C MET A 364 27.89 2.32 -9.16
N TYR A 365 26.90 2.24 -8.30
CA TYR A 365 27.03 2.40 -6.85
C TYR A 365 26.51 1.11 -6.21
N ALA A 366 27.38 0.26 -5.68
CA ALA A 366 27.02 -1.03 -5.11
C ALA A 366 27.73 -1.25 -3.78
N LYS A 367 26.98 -1.63 -2.75
CA LYS A 367 27.55 -1.88 -1.42
C LYS A 367 28.45 -3.12 -1.40
N SER A 368 28.06 -4.16 -2.14
CA SER A 368 28.72 -5.47 -2.14
C SER A 368 29.56 -5.75 -3.40
N GLY A 369 29.54 -4.84 -4.37
CA GLY A 369 30.38 -4.90 -5.58
C GLY A 369 29.59 -4.96 -6.88
N VAL A 370 30.32 -4.90 -7.99
CA VAL A 370 29.79 -5.02 -9.35
C VAL A 370 30.42 -6.25 -10.01
N THR A 371 29.58 -7.17 -10.51
CA THR A 371 30.02 -8.35 -11.25
C THR A 371 29.80 -8.13 -12.74
N GLU A 372 30.84 -8.33 -13.55
CA GLU A 372 30.76 -8.24 -15.02
C GLU A 372 31.08 -9.59 -15.66
N THR A 373 30.21 -10.08 -16.55
CA THR A 373 30.55 -11.23 -17.40
C THR A 373 31.32 -10.75 -18.64
N GLN A 374 32.61 -11.10 -18.68
CA GLN A 374 33.67 -10.44 -19.46
C GLN A 374 33.48 -10.29 -20.98
N TRP A 375 32.72 -11.16 -21.64
CA TRP A 375 32.83 -11.27 -23.09
C TRP A 375 32.02 -10.25 -23.89
N ASN A 376 30.91 -9.71 -23.32
CA ASN A 376 30.01 -8.77 -24.03
C ASN A 376 29.47 -7.64 -23.12
N THR A 377 30.02 -7.46 -21.92
CA THR A 377 29.62 -6.37 -21.02
C THR A 377 30.59 -5.20 -21.19
N HIS A 378 30.06 -4.01 -21.46
CA HIS A 378 30.82 -2.78 -21.57
C HIS A 378 30.26 -1.74 -20.61
N LEU A 379 31.04 -1.40 -19.58
CA LEU A 379 30.72 -0.33 -18.62
C LEU A 379 31.53 0.92 -18.93
N TYR A 380 30.83 2.00 -19.29
CA TYR A 380 31.38 3.34 -19.50
C TYR A 380 30.99 4.26 -18.33
N GLY A 381 31.66 4.06 -17.19
CA GLY A 381 31.50 4.87 -15.99
C GLY A 381 32.39 4.39 -14.84
N ASN A 382 32.17 4.93 -13.65
CA ASN A 382 32.92 4.57 -12.45
C ASN A 382 32.11 3.65 -11.53
N ILE A 383 32.81 2.91 -10.67
CA ILE A 383 32.22 2.08 -9.62
C ILE A 383 32.48 2.73 -8.25
N TYR A 384 31.44 2.83 -7.44
CA TYR A 384 31.44 3.41 -6.10
C TYR A 384 30.76 2.48 -5.08
N THR A 385 31.03 2.69 -3.80
CA THR A 385 30.53 1.85 -2.69
C THR A 385 29.45 2.52 -1.82
N ASN A 386 29.00 3.73 -2.19
CA ASN A 386 28.04 4.54 -1.45
C ASN A 386 26.71 4.71 -2.23
N PRO A 387 25.90 3.65 -2.35
CA PRO A 387 24.61 3.73 -3.04
C PRO A 387 23.59 4.59 -2.29
N THR A 388 22.80 5.37 -3.01
CA THR A 388 21.62 6.06 -2.47
C THR A 388 20.47 5.06 -2.35
N ALA A 389 19.73 5.11 -1.23
CA ALA A 389 18.60 4.23 -1.01
C ALA A 389 17.41 4.57 -1.93
N PRO A 390 16.59 3.58 -2.34
CA PRO A 390 15.37 3.82 -3.08
C PRO A 390 14.32 4.60 -2.27
N THR A 391 13.51 5.40 -2.96
CA THR A 391 12.33 6.05 -2.39
C THR A 391 11.16 5.05 -2.35
N PRO A 392 10.53 4.81 -1.20
CA PRO A 392 9.34 3.96 -1.11
C PRO A 392 8.19 4.46 -2.00
N PRO A 393 7.34 3.58 -2.54
CA PRO A 393 6.10 4.00 -3.19
C PRO A 393 5.17 4.69 -2.19
N VAL A 394 4.47 5.72 -2.64
CA VAL A 394 3.40 6.32 -1.86
C VAL A 394 2.26 5.30 -1.72
N ALA A 395 1.65 5.24 -0.53
CA ALA A 395 0.47 4.41 -0.30
C ALA A 395 -0.67 4.86 -1.22
N CYS A 396 -1.34 3.92 -1.86
CA CYS A 396 -2.49 4.26 -2.68
C CYS A 396 -3.67 4.70 -1.81
N ALA A 397 -4.48 5.62 -2.33
CA ALA A 397 -5.70 6.02 -1.67
C ALA A 397 -6.59 4.79 -1.39
N THR A 398 -7.31 4.82 -0.28
CA THR A 398 -8.31 3.79 0.02
C THR A 398 -9.63 4.17 -0.63
N TYR A 399 -10.34 3.19 -1.15
CA TYR A 399 -11.66 3.40 -1.71
C TYR A 399 -12.66 3.44 -0.57
N THR A 400 -13.24 4.61 -0.35
CA THR A 400 -14.43 4.76 0.50
C THR A 400 -15.61 4.99 -0.45
N PRO A 401 -16.56 4.05 -0.55
CA PRO A 401 -17.75 4.24 -1.37
C PRO A 401 -18.50 5.51 -0.93
N PRO A 402 -19.09 6.27 -1.86
CA PRO A 402 -20.01 7.33 -1.50
C PRO A 402 -21.17 6.78 -0.66
N THR A 403 -21.66 7.58 0.30
CA THR A 403 -22.80 7.18 1.13
C THR A 403 -24.08 7.33 0.31
N ALA A 404 -24.94 6.31 0.32
CA ALA A 404 -26.24 6.39 -0.33
C ALA A 404 -27.11 7.49 0.33
N PRO A 405 -27.74 8.39 -0.44
CA PRO A 405 -28.69 9.34 0.10
C PRO A 405 -29.92 8.61 0.66
N THR A 406 -30.49 9.14 1.73
CA THR A 406 -31.71 8.62 2.35
C THR A 406 -32.92 9.44 1.91
N PHE A 407 -33.94 8.79 1.35
CA PHE A 407 -35.17 9.43 0.89
C PHE A 407 -36.32 8.42 0.84
N THR A 408 -37.53 8.92 0.63
CA THR A 408 -38.73 8.10 0.38
C THR A 408 -39.27 8.42 -1.00
N ALA A 409 -39.56 7.38 -1.79
CA ALA A 409 -40.20 7.51 -3.08
C ALA A 409 -41.40 6.56 -3.17
N THR A 410 -42.50 7.03 -3.74
CA THR A 410 -43.77 6.29 -3.76
C THR A 410 -44.33 6.06 -5.16
N THR A 411 -43.89 6.82 -6.17
CA THR A 411 -44.44 6.77 -7.52
C THR A 411 -43.36 6.38 -8.55
N PRO A 412 -43.65 5.48 -9.50
CA PRO A 412 -42.77 5.24 -10.63
C PRO A 412 -42.93 6.36 -11.68
N ILE A 413 -41.91 6.56 -12.52
CA ILE A 413 -42.02 7.37 -13.73
C ILE A 413 -41.55 6.60 -14.97
N THR A 414 -42.40 6.63 -16.01
CA THR A 414 -42.08 6.19 -17.36
C THR A 414 -42.35 7.33 -18.32
N ILE A 415 -41.30 7.77 -19.03
CA ILE A 415 -41.35 8.92 -19.92
C ILE A 415 -41.48 8.41 -21.35
N ASN A 416 -42.68 8.53 -21.93
CA ASN A 416 -43.02 8.07 -23.28
C ASN A 416 -43.20 9.21 -24.30
N SER A 417 -43.00 10.45 -23.86
CA SER A 417 -43.09 11.67 -24.67
C SER A 417 -42.11 12.70 -24.14
N GLN A 418 -41.88 13.77 -24.89
CA GLN A 418 -40.96 14.84 -24.51
C GLN A 418 -41.21 15.31 -23.06
N LYS A 419 -40.14 15.41 -22.27
CA LYS A 419 -40.22 15.83 -20.86
C LYS A 419 -39.11 16.80 -20.51
N THR A 420 -39.49 17.89 -19.85
CA THR A 420 -38.54 18.82 -19.23
C THR A 420 -38.48 18.58 -17.73
N PHE A 421 -37.27 18.45 -17.20
CA PHE A 421 -36.94 18.59 -15.80
C PHE A 421 -36.40 19.99 -15.57
N THR A 422 -36.99 20.72 -14.62
CA THR A 422 -36.47 22.00 -14.14
C THR A 422 -35.75 21.79 -12.81
N ALA A 423 -35.03 22.82 -12.33
CA ALA A 423 -34.39 22.79 -11.02
C ALA A 423 -35.33 22.27 -9.91
N GLY A 424 -34.84 21.36 -9.07
CA GLY A 424 -35.59 20.72 -8.01
C GLY A 424 -35.17 19.29 -7.71
N ASN A 425 -35.80 18.72 -6.67
CA ASN A 425 -35.60 17.34 -6.24
C ASN A 425 -36.79 16.47 -6.69
N TYR A 426 -36.51 15.36 -7.35
CA TYR A 426 -37.50 14.43 -7.88
C TYR A 426 -37.31 13.05 -7.24
N TYR A 427 -38.40 12.41 -6.84
CA TYR A 427 -38.36 11.13 -6.11
C TYR A 427 -39.22 10.09 -6.81
N TYR A 428 -38.63 8.98 -7.23
CA TYR A 428 -39.32 7.92 -7.95
C TYR A 428 -38.98 6.52 -7.44
N THR A 429 -39.91 5.58 -7.56
CA THR A 429 -39.61 4.16 -7.29
C THR A 429 -38.84 3.53 -8.44
N THR A 430 -39.12 3.94 -9.68
CA THR A 430 -38.39 3.57 -10.89
C THR A 430 -38.30 4.78 -11.81
N PHE A 431 -37.20 4.90 -12.56
CA PHE A 431 -37.03 5.94 -13.58
C PHE A 431 -36.77 5.27 -14.93
N SER A 432 -37.66 5.44 -15.89
CA SER A 432 -37.52 4.82 -17.22
C SER A 432 -37.89 5.80 -18.32
N THR A 433 -37.18 5.74 -19.44
CA THR A 433 -37.43 6.58 -20.61
C THR A 433 -37.50 5.70 -21.86
N ALA A 434 -38.48 5.97 -22.71
CA ALA A 434 -38.57 5.40 -24.04
C ALA A 434 -37.58 6.14 -24.98
N TRP A 435 -37.61 5.81 -26.27
CA TRP A 435 -36.94 6.58 -27.32
C TRP A 435 -37.66 7.93 -27.52
N THR A 436 -37.38 8.87 -26.63
CA THR A 436 -38.02 10.20 -26.56
C THR A 436 -37.00 11.25 -26.14
N ASP A 437 -37.33 12.53 -26.25
CA ASP A 437 -36.42 13.59 -25.82
C ASP A 437 -36.63 13.95 -24.34
N ILE A 438 -35.53 14.10 -23.60
CA ILE A 438 -35.53 14.69 -22.27
C ILE A 438 -34.72 15.97 -22.30
N CYS A 439 -35.29 16.99 -21.70
CA CYS A 439 -34.65 18.27 -21.46
C CYS A 439 -34.32 18.41 -19.97
N PHE A 440 -33.06 18.71 -19.65
CA PHE A 440 -32.65 19.23 -18.35
C PHE A 440 -32.49 20.76 -18.44
N ASP A 441 -33.47 21.50 -17.90
CA ASP A 441 -33.43 22.96 -17.79
C ASP A 441 -32.76 23.36 -16.46
N VAL A 442 -31.44 23.50 -16.52
CA VAL A 442 -30.55 23.86 -15.40
C VAL A 442 -30.32 25.37 -15.27
N SER A 443 -31.10 26.17 -16.01
CA SER A 443 -31.01 27.63 -15.99
C SER A 443 -31.41 28.24 -14.64
N ALA A 444 -32.24 27.54 -13.88
CA ALA A 444 -32.74 27.98 -12.57
C ALA A 444 -32.02 27.35 -11.37
N GLY A 445 -31.14 26.37 -11.58
CA GLY A 445 -30.46 25.67 -10.49
C GLY A 445 -30.25 24.17 -10.75
N ASP A 446 -29.99 23.44 -9.67
CA ASP A 446 -29.64 22.02 -9.72
C ASP A 446 -30.89 21.12 -9.85
N ILE A 447 -30.72 19.99 -10.53
CA ILE A 447 -31.72 18.94 -10.75
C ILE A 447 -31.20 17.66 -10.08
N ASN A 448 -31.90 17.20 -9.04
CA ASN A 448 -31.55 15.96 -8.34
C ASN A 448 -32.67 14.93 -8.51
N ILE A 449 -32.34 13.76 -9.03
CA ILE A 449 -33.29 12.67 -9.28
C ILE A 449 -32.92 11.50 -8.36
N PHE A 450 -33.83 11.13 -7.46
CA PHE A 450 -33.64 10.06 -6.49
C PHE A 450 -34.57 8.89 -6.82
N VAL A 451 -33.99 7.74 -7.14
CA VAL A 451 -34.72 6.54 -7.56
C VAL A 451 -34.49 5.42 -6.56
N SER A 452 -35.53 4.88 -5.91
CA SER A 452 -35.33 3.81 -4.91
C SER A 452 -35.08 2.43 -5.52
N GLY A 453 -35.60 2.16 -6.73
CA GLY A 453 -35.31 0.98 -7.54
C GLY A 453 -34.40 1.31 -8.71
N ASP A 454 -34.60 0.63 -9.84
CA ASP A 454 -33.78 0.77 -11.05
C ASP A 454 -34.06 2.06 -11.83
N ALA A 455 -33.02 2.56 -12.50
CA ALA A 455 -33.09 3.67 -13.44
C ALA A 455 -32.56 3.26 -14.81
N SER A 456 -33.23 3.70 -15.88
CA SER A 456 -32.81 3.45 -17.26
C SER A 456 -33.15 4.60 -18.18
N SER A 457 -32.30 4.88 -19.17
CA SER A 457 -32.58 5.89 -20.20
C SER A 457 -32.34 5.38 -21.63
N ASN A 458 -33.30 5.62 -22.51
CA ASN A 458 -33.16 5.56 -23.97
C ASN A 458 -33.40 6.94 -24.62
N ALA A 459 -33.32 8.01 -23.84
CA ALA A 459 -33.74 9.34 -24.27
C ALA A 459 -32.61 10.10 -24.97
N THR A 460 -32.96 10.90 -25.98
CA THR A 460 -32.09 11.97 -26.48
C THR A 460 -32.02 13.07 -25.43
N ILE A 461 -30.82 13.50 -25.05
CA ILE A 461 -30.63 14.49 -23.99
C ILE A 461 -30.46 15.89 -24.58
N TYR A 462 -31.22 16.84 -24.02
CA TYR A 462 -31.11 18.28 -24.25
C TYR A 462 -30.80 18.98 -22.93
N VAL A 463 -29.93 19.98 -22.95
CA VAL A 463 -29.50 20.74 -21.77
C VAL A 463 -29.70 22.23 -22.03
N LYS A 464 -30.63 22.84 -21.31
CA LYS A 464 -30.88 24.28 -21.38
C LYS A 464 -30.21 24.98 -20.21
N THR A 465 -29.23 25.83 -20.53
CA THR A 465 -28.42 26.56 -19.54
C THR A 465 -28.83 28.04 -19.39
N SER A 466 -29.55 28.59 -20.37
CA SER A 466 -30.06 29.97 -20.36
C SER A 466 -31.53 30.01 -19.94
N THR A 467 -31.97 31.09 -19.29
CA THR A 467 -33.39 31.30 -18.96
C THR A 467 -34.26 31.52 -20.20
N ASN A 468 -33.66 31.95 -21.31
CA ASN A 468 -34.32 32.21 -22.58
C ASN A 468 -34.21 31.01 -23.54
N GLY A 469 -35.19 30.90 -24.44
CA GLY A 469 -35.17 29.92 -25.53
C GLY A 469 -35.92 28.61 -25.24
N ASN A 470 -36.18 27.87 -26.32
CA ASN A 470 -36.78 26.53 -26.28
C ASN A 470 -35.71 25.52 -25.84
N CYS A 471 -36.07 24.62 -24.92
CA CYS A 471 -35.14 23.61 -24.44
C CYS A 471 -34.77 22.60 -25.54
N PHE A 472 -35.73 22.18 -26.36
CA PHE A 472 -35.53 21.18 -27.42
C PHE A 472 -34.94 21.79 -28.70
N ASN A 473 -34.13 22.84 -28.58
CA ASN A 473 -33.35 23.38 -29.68
C ASN A 473 -32.12 22.50 -29.92
N ASN A 474 -31.71 22.30 -31.17
CA ASN A 474 -30.53 21.50 -31.51
C ASN A 474 -29.25 22.05 -30.86
N SER A 475 -29.16 23.35 -30.57
CA SER A 475 -28.01 23.92 -29.84
C SER A 475 -27.87 23.43 -28.41
N ASN A 476 -28.92 22.85 -27.85
CA ASN A 476 -28.95 22.29 -26.49
C ASN A 476 -28.82 20.77 -26.51
N LYS A 477 -28.88 20.13 -27.68
CA LYS A 477 -28.78 18.68 -27.79
C LYS A 477 -27.36 18.25 -27.45
N MET A 478 -27.21 17.21 -26.64
CA MET A 478 -25.93 16.56 -26.43
C MET A 478 -25.72 15.53 -27.55
N ASP A 479 -24.61 15.64 -28.26
CA ASP A 479 -24.21 14.71 -29.33
C ASP A 479 -22.74 14.23 -29.17
N SER A 480 -21.98 14.77 -28.20
CA SER A 480 -20.59 14.40 -27.92
C SER A 480 -20.19 14.71 -26.47
N ILE A 481 -18.98 14.32 -26.06
CA ILE A 481 -18.41 14.77 -24.78
C ILE A 481 -17.81 16.20 -24.81
N ASP A 482 -17.65 16.80 -25.99
CA ASP A 482 -17.02 18.12 -26.18
C ASP A 482 -18.03 19.27 -26.31
N GLU A 483 -19.25 19.07 -25.80
CA GLU A 483 -20.29 20.10 -25.80
C GLU A 483 -19.84 21.37 -25.09
N THR A 484 -20.15 22.54 -25.65
CA THR A 484 -19.78 23.84 -25.04
C THR A 484 -20.41 24.07 -23.67
N PHE A 485 -21.50 23.37 -23.36
CA PHE A 485 -22.21 23.44 -22.08
C PHE A 485 -21.82 22.33 -21.09
N TYR A 486 -20.76 21.55 -21.36
CA TYR A 486 -20.37 20.39 -20.55
C TYR A 486 -20.29 20.68 -19.04
N THR A 487 -19.78 21.86 -18.65
CA THR A 487 -19.66 22.27 -17.23
C THR A 487 -21.00 22.30 -16.49
N SER A 488 -22.11 22.41 -17.21
CA SER A 488 -23.45 22.38 -16.61
C SER A 488 -23.87 20.99 -16.12
N ALA A 489 -23.14 19.93 -16.47
CA ALA A 489 -23.39 18.58 -15.94
C ALA A 489 -23.21 18.51 -14.41
N ALA A 490 -22.44 19.44 -13.83
CA ALA A 490 -22.31 19.60 -12.38
C ALA A 490 -23.68 19.77 -11.69
N LYS A 491 -24.67 20.33 -12.39
CA LYS A 491 -26.00 20.65 -11.87
C LYS A 491 -26.99 19.48 -11.93
N ILE A 492 -26.63 18.35 -12.52
CA ILE A 492 -27.53 17.21 -12.66
C ILE A 492 -26.96 16.03 -11.89
N PHE A 493 -27.75 15.51 -10.98
CA PHE A 493 -27.43 14.35 -10.16
C PHE A 493 -28.57 13.33 -10.23
N LEU A 494 -28.22 12.07 -10.46
CA LEU A 494 -29.14 10.94 -10.37
C LEU A 494 -28.59 9.92 -9.39
N TYR A 495 -29.38 9.62 -8.36
CA TYR A 495 -29.19 8.45 -7.51
C TYR A 495 -30.16 7.33 -7.89
N THR A 496 -29.70 6.09 -7.90
CA THR A 496 -30.54 4.89 -8.00
C THR A 496 -30.18 3.86 -6.92
N GLY A 497 -31.19 3.34 -6.21
CA GLY A 497 -31.04 2.24 -5.25
C GLY A 497 -30.86 0.88 -5.92
N GLY A 498 -31.10 0.80 -7.22
CA GLY A 498 -30.87 -0.38 -8.06
C GLY A 498 -29.70 -0.19 -9.03
N LYS A 499 -29.88 -0.68 -10.26
CA LYS A 499 -28.93 -0.47 -11.36
C LYS A 499 -29.30 0.76 -12.20
N PHE A 500 -28.29 1.34 -12.86
CA PHE A 500 -28.47 2.33 -13.93
C PHE A 500 -28.14 1.70 -15.28
N THR A 501 -28.97 1.93 -16.32
CA THR A 501 -28.76 1.36 -17.65
C THR A 501 -29.04 2.36 -18.77
N LEU A 502 -28.12 2.47 -19.72
CA LEU A 502 -28.35 3.22 -20.97
C LEU A 502 -28.71 2.26 -22.11
N GLY A 503 -29.55 2.72 -23.05
CA GLY A 503 -29.74 2.06 -24.34
C GLY A 503 -28.53 2.24 -25.27
N GLY A 504 -28.36 1.35 -26.25
CA GLY A 504 -27.26 1.45 -27.23
C GLY A 504 -27.23 2.79 -27.95
N GLY A 505 -26.06 3.45 -27.98
CA GLY A 505 -25.88 4.78 -28.58
C GLY A 505 -26.61 5.93 -27.88
N VAL A 506 -27.03 5.73 -26.62
CA VAL A 506 -27.71 6.76 -25.83
C VAL A 506 -26.70 7.48 -24.95
N ASP A 507 -26.72 8.80 -25.01
CA ASP A 507 -25.84 9.67 -24.23
C ASP A 507 -26.40 9.97 -22.83
N TRP A 508 -25.54 10.45 -21.93
CA TRP A 508 -25.94 10.86 -20.59
C TRP A 508 -25.25 12.15 -20.14
N PHE A 509 -25.99 12.99 -19.42
CA PHE A 509 -25.51 14.27 -18.93
C PHE A 509 -25.82 14.42 -17.43
N GLY A 510 -24.77 14.54 -16.62
CA GLY A 510 -24.84 14.60 -15.17
C GLY A 510 -24.17 13.40 -14.48
N THR A 511 -24.12 13.49 -13.16
CA THR A 511 -23.53 12.43 -12.32
C THR A 511 -24.54 11.34 -11.98
N VAL A 512 -24.11 10.08 -12.03
CA VAL A 512 -24.89 8.92 -11.60
C VAL A 512 -24.23 8.28 -10.39
N LEU A 513 -25.00 8.11 -9.31
CA LEU A 513 -24.65 7.26 -8.16
C LEU A 513 -25.63 6.09 -8.08
N ALA A 514 -25.16 4.87 -8.27
CA ALA A 514 -25.97 3.66 -8.19
C ALA A 514 -25.56 2.80 -7.00
N SER A 515 -26.53 2.27 -6.25
CA SER A 515 -26.26 1.23 -5.26
C SER A 515 -25.83 -0.08 -5.94
N GLY A 516 -26.40 -0.40 -7.10
CA GLY A 516 -26.03 -1.53 -7.95
C GLY A 516 -25.09 -1.14 -9.10
N SER A 517 -25.03 -1.99 -10.14
CA SER A 517 -24.15 -1.78 -11.29
C SER A 517 -24.64 -0.67 -12.23
N ILE A 518 -23.70 -0.07 -12.95
CA ILE A 518 -23.95 0.94 -13.99
C ILE A 518 -23.56 0.34 -15.34
N TYR A 519 -24.50 0.35 -16.28
CA TYR A 519 -24.35 -0.20 -17.63
C TYR A 519 -24.36 0.95 -18.65
N PRO A 520 -23.20 1.61 -18.91
CA PRO A 520 -23.07 2.43 -20.09
C PRO A 520 -23.24 1.53 -21.32
N ALA A 521 -23.90 2.05 -22.35
CA ALA A 521 -24.14 1.27 -23.55
C ALA A 521 -23.02 1.48 -24.57
N GLY A 522 -22.96 0.59 -25.56
CA GLY A 522 -22.02 0.72 -26.67
C GLY A 522 -22.30 2.03 -27.43
N GLY A 523 -21.28 2.88 -27.58
CA GLY A 523 -21.37 4.14 -28.31
C GLY A 523 -21.95 5.30 -27.50
N SER A 524 -22.10 5.18 -26.18
CA SER A 524 -22.57 6.26 -25.33
C SER A 524 -21.49 7.33 -25.10
N SER A 525 -21.89 8.60 -25.20
CA SER A 525 -21.13 9.77 -24.75
C SER A 525 -21.67 10.22 -23.39
N ILE A 526 -20.80 10.41 -22.41
CA ILE A 526 -21.21 10.76 -21.05
C ILE A 526 -20.46 12.01 -20.59
N ILE A 527 -21.19 13.02 -20.11
CA ILE A 527 -20.59 14.18 -19.44
C ILE A 527 -21.03 14.14 -17.97
N GLY A 528 -20.09 13.93 -17.05
CA GLY A 528 -20.37 13.77 -15.62
C GLY A 528 -19.46 12.72 -14.98
N SER A 529 -20.01 11.92 -14.08
CA SER A 529 -19.30 10.83 -13.41
C SER A 529 -20.22 9.65 -13.09
N LEU A 530 -19.67 8.44 -12.99
CA LEU A 530 -20.38 7.19 -12.72
C LEU A 530 -19.83 6.56 -11.45
N HIS A 531 -20.67 6.45 -10.44
CA HIS A 531 -20.32 5.92 -9.13
C HIS A 531 -21.21 4.73 -8.78
N SER A 532 -20.63 3.59 -8.48
CA SER A 532 -21.35 2.41 -7.98
C SER A 532 -20.90 2.10 -6.56
N ILE A 533 -21.84 1.98 -5.63
CA ILE A 533 -21.53 1.72 -4.21
C ILE A 533 -21.13 0.26 -4.01
N ASN A 534 -21.95 -0.68 -4.52
CA ASN A 534 -21.74 -2.12 -4.33
C ASN A 534 -21.60 -2.91 -5.64
N GLY A 535 -21.76 -2.25 -6.79
CA GLY A 535 -21.80 -2.89 -8.10
C GLY A 535 -20.53 -2.71 -8.91
N THR A 536 -20.70 -2.88 -10.21
CA THR A 536 -19.65 -2.72 -11.23
C THR A 536 -20.03 -1.60 -12.20
N VAL A 537 -19.06 -0.80 -12.62
CA VAL A 537 -19.24 0.12 -13.75
C VAL A 537 -18.80 -0.58 -15.03
N ASN A 538 -19.70 -0.60 -16.01
CA ASN A 538 -19.54 -1.25 -17.31
C ASN A 538 -19.25 -2.76 -17.27
N PRO A 539 -20.06 -3.56 -16.56
CA PRO A 539 -19.81 -5.01 -16.45
C PRO A 539 -19.73 -5.72 -17.82
N ASP A 540 -20.45 -5.22 -18.83
CA ASP A 540 -20.46 -5.81 -20.17
C ASP A 540 -19.21 -5.46 -20.98
N GLY A 541 -18.50 -4.37 -20.63
CA GLY A 541 -17.38 -3.85 -21.41
C GLY A 541 -17.79 -3.24 -22.72
N SER A 542 -18.95 -2.62 -22.75
CA SER A 542 -19.40 -1.81 -23.86
C SER A 542 -18.44 -0.64 -24.05
N TRP A 543 -18.12 -0.30 -25.30
CA TRP A 543 -17.35 0.90 -25.60
C TRP A 543 -18.17 2.14 -25.19
N TYR A 544 -17.57 3.06 -24.44
CA TYR A 544 -18.16 4.36 -24.11
C TYR A 544 -17.07 5.42 -24.02
N GLU A 545 -17.48 6.68 -24.10
CA GLU A 545 -16.63 7.82 -23.78
C GLU A 545 -17.23 8.64 -22.65
N ILE A 546 -16.37 9.15 -21.77
CA ILE A 546 -16.80 9.96 -20.63
C ILE A 546 -15.86 11.13 -20.35
N LYS A 547 -16.45 12.30 -20.08
CA LYS A 547 -15.76 13.50 -19.62
C LYS A 547 -16.17 13.87 -18.21
N TYR A 548 -15.18 13.98 -17.33
CA TYR A 548 -15.41 14.33 -15.94
C TYR A 548 -16.06 15.70 -15.77
N VAL A 549 -17.14 15.74 -14.99
CA VAL A 549 -17.63 16.98 -14.37
C VAL A 549 -18.09 16.65 -12.96
N GLU A 550 -17.51 17.32 -11.97
CA GLU A 550 -17.85 17.15 -10.56
C GLU A 550 -19.30 17.60 -10.29
N SER A 551 -20.10 16.77 -9.61
CA SER A 551 -21.45 17.13 -9.21
C SER A 551 -21.47 18.13 -8.07
N ASN A 552 -22.30 19.17 -8.19
CA ASN A 552 -22.67 20.06 -7.07
C ASN A 552 -23.28 19.26 -5.90
N TYR A 553 -23.98 18.16 -6.18
CA TYR A 553 -24.59 17.36 -5.11
C TYR A 553 -23.53 16.61 -4.32
N LEU A 554 -22.66 15.84 -5.00
CA LEU A 554 -21.60 15.06 -4.35
C LEU A 554 -20.50 15.92 -3.74
N SER A 555 -20.25 17.13 -4.25
CA SER A 555 -19.27 18.03 -3.62
C SER A 555 -19.74 18.54 -2.26
N ASN A 556 -21.06 18.55 -2.03
CA ASN A 556 -21.69 19.11 -0.83
C ASN A 556 -22.17 18.05 0.19
N HIS A 557 -22.09 16.76 -0.15
CA HIS A 557 -22.58 15.63 0.67
C HIS A 557 -21.58 14.49 0.68
#